data_AF-A0A7J6H0X8-F1
#
_entry.id   AF-A0A7J6H0X8-F1
#
_cell.length_a   1.000
_cell.length_b   1.000
_cell.length_c   1.000
_cell.angle_alpha   90.00
_cell.angle_beta   90.00
_cell.angle_gamma   90.00
#
_symmetry.space_group_name_H-M   'P 1'
#
loop_
_entity.id
_entity.type
_entity.pdbx_description
1 polymer ?
#
loop_
_entity_poly.entity_id
_entity_poly.type
_entity_poly.pdbx_seq_one_letter_code
_entity_poly.pdbx_strand_id
1 'polypeptide(L)'
;MVDEAHERSISTDILLGLLKKIQRRRPELRLVISSATIEAKSMSSFFTSKRRRQMEDETVGLKMEPAILSVEGRGFTVQIQYVEEPVSNYIQAAVSTILLINDQEPMGDILVFLTGQDDIDSAVHLLHEDIQNRSKNSSGLLILPLYSGLPRAEQELVFAPAPRGKRKVVISTNIAETSLTLEVRYFLKECSLNIMNSWLE
;
A
#
# COMPACT_ATOMS: atom_id res chain seq x y z
N MET A 1 18.73 -9.40 0.71
CA MET A 1 17.89 -8.24 1.09
C MET A 1 16.61 -8.81 1.65
N VAL A 2 16.11 -8.29 2.77
CA VAL A 2 14.79 -8.62 3.30
C VAL A 2 13.96 -7.35 3.17
N ASP A 3 12.89 -7.44 2.39
CA ASP A 3 12.01 -6.31 2.11
C ASP A 3 10.74 -6.37 2.97
N GLU A 4 10.08 -5.23 3.13
CA GLU A 4 8.82 -5.09 3.87
C GLU A 4 8.83 -5.72 5.26
N ALA A 5 9.94 -5.54 5.99
CA ALA A 5 10.08 -6.02 7.36
C ALA A 5 9.03 -5.44 8.33
N HIS A 6 8.34 -4.37 7.91
CA HIS A 6 7.27 -3.74 8.66
C HIS A 6 5.96 -4.56 8.68
N GLU A 7 5.74 -5.49 7.75
CA GLU A 7 4.55 -6.35 7.72
C GLU A 7 4.54 -7.40 8.84
N ARG A 8 5.67 -7.61 9.53
CA ARG A 8 5.80 -8.50 10.70
C ARG A 8 5.24 -9.92 10.48
N SER A 9 5.41 -10.47 9.27
CA SER A 9 4.99 -11.84 9.00
C SER A 9 5.82 -12.85 9.81
N ILE A 10 5.22 -13.99 10.18
CA ILE A 10 5.92 -15.09 10.87
C ILE A 10 7.14 -15.54 10.08
N SER A 11 7.01 -15.65 8.77
CA SER A 11 8.10 -16.04 7.87
C SER A 11 9.26 -15.05 7.91
N THR A 12 8.96 -13.75 7.90
CA THR A 12 9.97 -12.67 7.98
C THR A 12 10.69 -12.70 9.33
N ASP A 13 9.97 -12.86 10.44
CA ASP A 13 10.57 -12.90 11.77
C ASP A 13 11.48 -14.13 11.96
N ILE A 14 11.05 -15.32 11.50
CA ILE A 14 11.87 -16.53 11.52
C ILE A 14 13.13 -16.33 10.67
N LEU A 15 12.98 -15.77 9.47
CA LEU A 15 14.09 -15.48 8.56
C LEU A 15 15.11 -14.54 9.20
N LEU A 16 14.68 -13.43 9.81
CA LEU A 16 15.54 -12.47 10.48
C LEU A 16 16.30 -13.12 11.66
N GLY A 17 15.63 -13.97 12.44
CA GLY A 17 16.25 -14.74 13.53
C GLY A 17 17.32 -15.72 13.04
N LEU A 18 17.09 -16.40 11.91
CA LEU A 18 18.05 -17.30 11.28
C LEU A 18 19.24 -16.52 10.70
N LEU A 19 18.98 -15.43 9.97
CA LEU A 19 20.02 -14.58 9.37
C LEU A 19 20.97 -14.01 10.43
N LYS A 20 20.44 -13.59 11.59
CA LYS A 20 21.27 -13.16 12.73
C LYS A 20 22.20 -14.26 13.24
N LYS A 21 21.76 -15.53 13.27
CA LYS A 21 22.60 -16.67 13.63
C LYS A 21 23.66 -16.96 12.57
N ILE A 22 23.27 -16.90 11.28
CA ILE A 22 24.16 -17.16 10.15
C ILE A 22 25.26 -16.11 10.06
N GLN A 23 24.94 -14.83 10.27
CA GLN A 23 25.92 -13.73 10.24
C GLN A 23 27.07 -13.92 11.25
N ARG A 24 26.85 -14.63 12.37
CA ARG A 24 27.91 -14.99 13.32
C ARG A 24 28.90 -16.02 12.76
N ARG A 25 28.44 -16.91 11.88
CA ARG A 25 29.26 -17.94 11.23
C ARG A 25 29.84 -17.48 9.89
N ARG A 26 29.19 -16.50 9.26
CA ARG A 26 29.52 -15.94 7.95
C ARG A 26 29.64 -14.42 8.04
N PRO A 27 30.77 -13.90 8.57
CA PRO A 27 30.96 -12.45 8.76
C PRO A 27 31.00 -11.68 7.42
N GLU A 28 31.22 -12.35 6.30
CA GLU A 28 31.15 -11.78 4.95
C GLU A 28 29.72 -11.53 4.46
N LEU A 29 28.70 -12.12 5.11
CA LEU A 29 27.30 -11.95 4.73
C LEU A 29 26.80 -10.54 5.08
N ARG A 30 26.56 -9.73 4.04
CA ARG A 30 25.96 -8.40 4.16
C ARG A 30 24.44 -8.51 4.11
N LEU A 31 23.78 -7.96 5.13
CA LEU A 31 22.32 -7.96 5.24
C LEU A 31 21.80 -6.53 5.08
N VAL A 32 20.82 -6.38 4.18
CA VAL A 32 20.03 -5.16 4.00
C VAL A 32 18.60 -5.50 4.36
N ILE A 33 18.01 -4.72 5.27
CA ILE A 33 16.63 -4.85 5.73
C ILE A 33 15.93 -3.53 5.40
N SER A 34 14.93 -3.56 4.54
CA SER A 34 14.09 -2.41 4.21
C SER A 34 12.76 -2.48 4.98
N SER A 35 12.26 -1.31 5.36
CA SER A 35 11.05 -1.12 6.15
C SER A 35 10.49 0.28 5.88
N ALA A 36 9.19 0.38 5.61
CA ALA A 36 8.50 1.65 5.41
C ALA A 36 8.21 2.39 6.73
N THR A 37 8.13 1.67 7.87
CA THR A 37 7.81 2.25 9.18
C THR A 37 9.05 2.40 10.06
N ILE A 38 9.01 3.36 11.00
CA ILE A 38 10.12 3.90 11.82
C ILE A 38 10.75 2.88 12.83
N GLU A 39 10.49 1.59 12.72
CA GLU A 39 11.08 0.56 13.62
C GLU A 39 12.59 0.28 13.39
N ALA A 40 13.29 1.11 12.61
CA ALA A 40 14.71 0.95 12.32
C ALA A 40 15.59 0.86 13.59
N LYS A 41 15.25 1.57 14.66
CA LYS A 41 15.99 1.52 15.95
C LYS A 41 15.84 0.17 16.65
N SER A 42 14.65 -0.42 16.62
CA SER A 42 14.39 -1.75 17.18
C SER A 42 15.15 -2.81 16.39
N MET A 43 15.11 -2.72 15.06
CA MET A 43 15.83 -3.63 14.16
C MET A 43 17.35 -3.52 14.34
N SER A 44 17.88 -2.29 14.39
CA SER A 44 19.29 -2.05 14.69
C SER A 44 19.68 -2.68 16.03
N SER A 45 18.91 -2.42 17.10
CA SER A 45 19.14 -3.02 18.42
C SER A 45 19.09 -4.54 18.42
N PHE A 46 18.21 -5.14 17.62
CA PHE A 46 18.14 -6.59 17.46
C PHE A 46 19.39 -7.15 16.78
N PHE A 47 19.94 -6.48 15.76
CA PHE A 47 21.15 -6.95 15.07
C PHE A 47 22.46 -6.52 15.75
N THR A 48 22.43 -5.56 16.67
CA THR A 48 23.57 -5.22 17.53
C THR A 48 23.94 -6.44 18.39
N SER A 49 25.09 -7.04 18.07
CA SER A 49 25.60 -8.18 18.80
C SER A 49 26.16 -7.74 20.14
N LYS A 50 25.40 -7.92 21.23
CA LYS A 50 25.99 -8.01 22.57
C LYS A 50 26.83 -9.30 22.60
N ARG A 51 28.12 -9.22 22.27
CA ARG A 51 29.08 -10.28 22.61
C ARG A 51 28.95 -10.47 24.11
N ARG A 52 28.36 -11.59 24.53
CA ARG A 52 28.43 -12.03 25.92
C ARG A 52 29.92 -12.11 26.21
N ARG A 53 30.43 -11.27 27.11
CA ARG A 53 31.83 -11.22 27.54
C ARG A 53 32.31 -12.66 27.76
N GLN A 54 33.05 -13.21 26.81
CA GLN A 54 34.07 -14.21 27.08
C GLN A 54 35.37 -13.45 26.90
N MET A 55 36.17 -13.48 27.96
CA MET A 55 37.56 -13.04 27.96
C MET A 55 38.31 -13.69 26.80
N GLU A 56 39.32 -12.96 26.32
CA GLU A 56 40.40 -13.45 25.45
C GLU A 56 39.97 -13.77 24.01
N ASP A 57 40.10 -12.78 23.11
CA ASP A 57 41.27 -12.72 22.23
C ASP A 57 41.17 -11.45 21.35
N GLU A 58 42.26 -10.68 21.27
CA GLU A 58 42.38 -9.44 20.49
C GLU A 58 42.53 -9.73 18.99
N THR A 59 41.56 -10.44 18.40
CA THR A 59 41.42 -10.47 16.94
C THR A 59 40.47 -9.38 16.49
N VAL A 60 40.99 -8.50 15.64
CA VAL A 60 40.35 -7.37 14.95
C VAL A 60 39.19 -7.88 14.08
N GLY A 61 38.12 -8.35 14.71
CA GLY A 61 36.88 -8.72 14.06
C GLY A 61 36.02 -7.48 13.92
N LEU A 62 35.81 -7.04 12.68
CA LEU A 62 34.95 -5.91 12.30
C LEU A 62 33.69 -5.87 13.17
N LYS A 63 33.63 -4.88 14.07
CA LYS A 63 32.43 -4.56 14.84
C LYS A 63 31.43 -3.95 13.87
N MET A 64 30.63 -4.79 13.23
CA MET A 64 29.55 -4.32 12.34
C MET A 64 28.41 -3.80 13.22
N GLU A 65 28.42 -2.50 13.49
CA GLU A 65 27.24 -1.79 13.99
C GLU A 65 26.28 -1.57 12.81
N PRO A 66 24.97 -1.91 12.94
CA PRO A 66 24.01 -1.68 11.87
C PRO A 66 23.84 -0.17 11.64
N ALA A 67 24.12 0.29 10.42
CA ALA A 67 23.80 1.65 10.01
C ALA A 67 22.30 1.74 9.68
N ILE A 68 21.65 2.79 10.17
CA ILE A 68 20.27 3.13 9.78
C ILE A 68 20.37 4.18 8.68
N LEU A 69 19.88 3.84 7.50
CA LEU A 69 19.71 4.78 6.40
C LEU A 69 18.22 5.13 6.31
N SER A 70 17.89 6.41 6.41
CA SER A 70 16.54 6.92 6.16
C SER A 70 16.53 7.56 4.78
N VAL A 71 15.56 7.17 3.95
CA VAL A 71 15.26 7.84 2.69
C VAL A 71 14.00 8.66 2.94
N GLU A 72 14.11 9.99 2.84
CA GLU A 72 12.93 10.85 2.94
C GLU A 72 12.04 10.62 1.71
N GLY A 73 10.81 10.17 1.96
CA GLY A 73 9.80 10.05 0.92
C GLY A 73 9.41 11.43 0.38
N ARG A 74 9.06 11.49 -0.90
CA ARG A 74 8.35 12.65 -1.45
C ARG A 74 6.86 12.49 -1.09
N GLY A 75 6.47 13.02 0.05
CA GLY A 75 5.06 13.11 0.43
C GLY A 75 4.39 14.26 -0.31
N PHE A 76 3.21 14.03 -0.87
CA PHE A 76 2.35 15.08 -1.38
C PHE A 76 1.36 15.50 -0.29
N THR A 77 0.91 16.75 -0.33
CA THR A 77 -0.10 17.22 0.62
C THR A 77 -1.45 16.60 0.27
N VAL A 78 -1.93 15.72 1.14
CA VAL A 78 -3.26 15.10 1.02
C VAL A 78 -4.24 15.84 1.91
N GLN A 79 -5.34 16.32 1.34
CA GLN A 79 -6.51 16.81 2.06
C GLN A 79 -7.39 15.63 2.46
N ILE A 80 -7.62 15.47 3.76
CA ILE A 80 -8.44 14.39 4.30
C ILE A 80 -9.83 14.93 4.63
N GLN A 81 -10.86 14.20 4.21
CA GLN A 81 -12.26 14.46 4.49
C GLN A 81 -12.86 13.22 5.17
N TYR A 82 -13.61 13.46 6.24
CA TYR A 82 -14.28 12.42 7.00
C TYR A 82 -15.78 12.59 6.88
N VAL A 83 -16.51 11.47 6.95
CA VAL A 83 -17.94 11.51 7.20
C VAL A 83 -18.20 12.13 8.58
N GLU A 84 -19.21 12.99 8.68
CA GLU A 84 -19.59 13.61 9.96
C GLU A 84 -20.21 12.60 10.92
N GLU A 85 -20.96 11.64 10.37
CA GLU A 85 -21.65 10.60 11.13
C GLU A 85 -21.33 9.20 10.56
N PRO A 86 -21.39 8.14 11.40
CA PRO A 86 -21.19 6.76 10.95
C PRO A 86 -22.22 6.36 9.88
N VAL A 87 -21.72 5.76 8.80
CA VAL A 87 -22.57 5.24 7.71
C VAL A 87 -22.99 3.80 8.01
N SER A 88 -24.27 3.50 7.79
CA SER A 88 -24.82 2.15 7.99
C SER A 88 -24.43 1.17 6.87
N ASN A 89 -24.27 1.67 5.64
CA ASN A 89 -23.83 0.91 4.48
C ASN A 89 -22.63 1.59 3.82
N TYR A 90 -21.43 1.14 4.18
CA TYR A 90 -20.19 1.71 3.68
C TYR A 90 -19.96 1.44 2.18
N ILE A 91 -20.47 0.34 1.63
CA ILE A 91 -20.36 0.02 0.19
C ILE A 91 -21.13 1.06 -0.61
N GLN A 92 -22.39 1.31 -0.23
CA GLN A 92 -23.21 2.31 -0.89
C GLN A 92 -22.66 3.73 -0.73
N ALA A 93 -22.12 4.05 0.46
CA ALA A 93 -21.42 5.31 0.68
C ALA A 93 -20.22 5.45 -0.27
N ALA A 94 -19.38 4.42 -0.39
CA ALA A 94 -18.23 4.42 -1.29
C ALA A 94 -18.64 4.60 -2.76
N VAL A 95 -19.65 3.87 -3.23
CA VAL A 95 -20.21 4.02 -4.59
C VAL A 95 -20.70 5.46 -4.82
N SER A 96 -21.45 6.01 -3.87
CA SER A 96 -21.95 7.39 -3.95
C SER A 96 -20.81 8.40 -4.02
N THR A 97 -19.76 8.22 -3.22
CA THR A 97 -18.58 9.07 -3.22
C THR A 97 -17.79 8.96 -4.52
N ILE A 98 -17.63 7.76 -5.10
CA ILE A 98 -16.98 7.57 -6.41
C ILE A 98 -17.71 8.36 -7.49
N LEU A 99 -19.04 8.29 -7.51
CA LEU A 99 -19.87 9.02 -8.48
C LEU A 99 -19.79 10.52 -8.25
N LEU A 100 -19.82 10.97 -7.00
CA LEU A 100 -19.64 12.38 -6.64
C LEU A 100 -18.30 12.92 -7.15
N ILE A 101 -17.21 12.20 -6.90
CA ILE A 101 -15.86 12.56 -7.38
C ILE A 101 -15.85 12.58 -8.91
N ASN A 102 -16.42 11.57 -9.57
CA ASN A 102 -16.48 11.53 -11.04
C ASN A 102 -17.18 12.75 -11.66
N ASP A 103 -18.24 13.23 -11.00
CA ASP A 103 -19.08 14.32 -11.50
C ASP A 103 -18.54 15.71 -11.16
N GLN A 104 -17.94 15.89 -9.98
CA GLN A 104 -17.59 17.22 -9.44
C GLN A 104 -16.08 17.51 -9.43
N GLU A 105 -15.25 16.47 -9.34
CA GLU A 105 -13.81 16.64 -9.17
C GLU A 105 -13.05 16.60 -10.50
N PRO A 106 -11.91 17.31 -10.63
CA PRO A 106 -11.03 17.24 -11.80
C PRO A 106 -10.59 15.81 -12.15
N MET A 107 -10.17 15.60 -13.39
CA MET A 107 -9.69 14.29 -13.85
C MET A 107 -8.51 13.78 -13.00
N GLY A 108 -8.59 12.48 -12.69
CA GLY A 108 -7.61 11.72 -11.94
C GLY A 108 -8.20 10.38 -11.49
N ASP A 109 -7.34 9.36 -11.39
CA ASP A 109 -7.78 8.01 -11.04
C ASP A 109 -8.15 7.91 -9.55
N ILE A 110 -9.06 6.98 -9.25
CA ILE A 110 -9.62 6.75 -7.90
C ILE A 110 -9.19 5.36 -7.43
N LEU A 111 -8.66 5.27 -6.21
CA LEU A 111 -8.41 4.00 -5.51
C LEU A 111 -9.37 3.85 -4.32
N VAL A 112 -10.09 2.74 -4.24
CA VAL A 112 -11.06 2.48 -3.19
C VAL A 112 -10.67 1.22 -2.46
N PHE A 113 -10.55 1.28 -1.14
CA PHE A 113 -10.27 0.13 -0.30
C PHE A 113 -11.57 -0.45 0.27
N LEU A 114 -11.86 -1.71 -0.08
CA LEU A 114 -12.94 -2.51 0.50
C LEU A 114 -12.38 -3.78 1.16
N THR A 115 -13.19 -4.40 2.01
CA THR A 115 -12.73 -5.45 2.93
C THR A 115 -12.52 -6.81 2.27
N GLY A 116 -13.32 -7.17 1.28
CA GLY A 116 -13.21 -8.47 0.62
C GLY A 116 -13.76 -8.50 -0.79
N GLN A 117 -13.65 -9.67 -1.42
CA GLN A 117 -14.14 -9.91 -2.78
C GLN A 117 -15.64 -9.62 -2.90
N ASP A 118 -16.46 -10.11 -1.97
CA ASP A 118 -17.92 -9.92 -2.02
C ASP A 118 -18.33 -8.44 -2.01
N ASP A 119 -17.61 -7.61 -1.23
CA ASP A 119 -17.85 -6.18 -1.15
C ASP A 119 -17.41 -5.47 -2.44
N ILE A 120 -16.29 -5.89 -3.02
CA ILE A 120 -15.78 -5.40 -4.30
C ILE A 120 -16.77 -5.72 -5.41
N ASP A 121 -17.18 -6.97 -5.53
CA ASP A 121 -18.12 -7.42 -6.56
C ASP A 121 -19.47 -6.68 -6.43
N SER A 122 -19.94 -6.47 -5.19
CA SER A 122 -21.14 -5.67 -4.90
C SER A 122 -20.99 -4.20 -5.33
N ALA A 123 -19.86 -3.56 -5.02
CA ALA A 123 -19.60 -2.18 -5.41
C ALA A 123 -19.51 -2.03 -6.95
N VAL A 124 -18.84 -2.97 -7.62
CA VAL A 124 -18.73 -3.02 -9.08
C VAL A 124 -20.12 -3.15 -9.72
N HIS A 125 -20.97 -4.04 -9.20
CA HIS A 125 -22.34 -4.20 -9.67
C HIS A 125 -23.14 -2.89 -9.53
N LEU A 126 -23.13 -2.27 -8.35
CA LEU A 126 -23.86 -1.02 -8.09
C LEU A 126 -23.38 0.12 -8.99
N LEU A 127 -22.07 0.24 -9.21
CA LEU A 127 -21.53 1.25 -10.13
C LEU A 127 -21.98 1.02 -11.57
N HIS A 128 -21.98 -0.22 -12.04
CA HIS A 128 -22.46 -0.53 -13.39
C HIS A 128 -23.95 -0.23 -13.57
N GLU A 129 -24.77 -0.56 -12.57
CA GLU A 129 -26.21 -0.25 -12.57
C GLU A 129 -26.45 1.28 -12.63
N ASP A 130 -25.75 2.05 -11.80
CA ASP A 130 -25.85 3.52 -11.78
C ASP A 130 -25.39 4.14 -13.11
N ILE A 131 -24.32 3.62 -13.72
CA ILE A 131 -23.83 4.10 -15.02
C ILE A 131 -24.86 3.82 -16.12
N GLN A 132 -25.49 2.65 -16.11
CA GLN A 132 -26.51 2.28 -17.11
C GLN A 132 -27.77 3.15 -16.99
N ASN A 133 -28.17 3.48 -15.77
CA ASN A 133 -29.33 4.33 -15.49
C ASN A 133 -29.08 5.81 -15.87
N ARG A 134 -27.83 6.27 -15.88
CA ARG A 134 -27.45 7.64 -16.28
C ARG A 134 -27.36 7.76 -17.81
N SER A 135 -28.42 8.26 -18.44
CA SER A 135 -28.49 8.51 -19.90
C SER A 135 -27.38 9.42 -20.45
N LYS A 136 -26.53 8.85 -21.33
CA LYS A 136 -25.66 9.47 -22.38
C LYS A 136 -24.64 10.57 -22.02
N ASN A 137 -24.66 11.16 -20.82
CA ASN A 137 -23.74 12.23 -20.42
C ASN A 137 -22.82 11.89 -19.24
N SER A 138 -22.83 10.65 -18.74
CA SER A 138 -21.90 10.25 -17.69
C SER A 138 -20.50 10.00 -18.29
N SER A 139 -19.55 10.81 -17.82
CA SER A 139 -18.10 10.63 -17.99
C SER A 139 -17.75 9.15 -17.80
N GLY A 140 -17.09 8.53 -18.78
CA GLY A 140 -16.88 7.09 -18.76
C GLY A 140 -15.98 6.65 -17.60
N LEU A 141 -16.50 5.78 -16.73
CA LEU A 141 -15.68 5.11 -15.71
C LEU A 141 -15.07 3.83 -16.30
N LEU A 142 -13.80 3.58 -15.98
CA LEU A 142 -13.16 2.28 -16.15
C LEU A 142 -13.02 1.66 -14.75
N ILE A 143 -13.92 0.74 -14.41
CA ILE A 143 -13.96 0.08 -13.10
C ILE A 143 -13.11 -1.18 -13.15
N LEU A 144 -12.16 -1.32 -12.23
CA LEU A 144 -11.23 -2.46 -12.15
C LEU A 144 -11.21 -3.03 -10.73
N PRO A 145 -11.70 -4.26 -10.49
CA PRO A 145 -11.55 -4.93 -9.21
C PRO A 145 -10.10 -5.40 -9.00
N LEU A 146 -9.65 -5.43 -7.75
CA LEU A 146 -8.31 -5.88 -7.38
C LEU A 146 -8.29 -6.63 -6.03
N TYR A 147 -8.17 -7.96 -6.09
CA TYR A 147 -8.04 -8.82 -4.91
C TYR A 147 -7.18 -10.04 -5.23
N SER A 148 -6.67 -10.70 -4.17
CA SER A 148 -5.66 -11.76 -4.28
C SER A 148 -6.08 -12.98 -5.10
N GLY A 149 -7.39 -13.25 -5.20
CA GLY A 149 -7.97 -14.35 -5.98
C GLY A 149 -8.01 -14.11 -7.50
N LEU A 150 -7.78 -12.89 -7.98
CA LEU A 150 -7.84 -12.60 -9.41
C LEU A 150 -6.68 -13.22 -10.19
N PRO A 151 -6.89 -13.67 -11.45
CA PRO A 151 -5.80 -14.05 -12.34
C PRO A 151 -4.79 -12.91 -12.52
N ARG A 152 -3.50 -13.26 -12.64
CA ARG A 152 -2.42 -12.27 -12.79
C ARG A 152 -2.64 -11.31 -13.95
N ALA A 153 -3.15 -11.81 -15.09
CA ALA A 153 -3.44 -10.98 -16.25
C ALA A 153 -4.51 -9.91 -15.97
N GLU A 154 -5.47 -10.20 -15.08
CA GLU A 154 -6.49 -9.24 -14.67
C GLU A 154 -5.94 -8.25 -13.64
N GLN A 155 -5.12 -8.72 -12.69
CA GLN A 155 -4.43 -7.84 -11.75
C GLN A 155 -3.56 -6.82 -12.49
N GLU A 156 -2.91 -7.20 -13.60
CA GLU A 156 -2.04 -6.31 -14.37
C GLU A 156 -2.81 -5.20 -15.11
N LEU A 157 -4.14 -5.32 -15.28
CA LEU A 157 -4.96 -4.30 -15.95
C LEU A 157 -4.98 -2.97 -15.18
N VAL A 158 -4.81 -2.99 -13.86
CA VAL A 158 -4.81 -1.77 -13.02
C VAL A 158 -3.64 -0.83 -13.34
N PHE A 159 -2.56 -1.33 -13.93
CA PHE A 159 -1.40 -0.54 -14.34
C PHE A 159 -1.57 0.12 -15.70
N ALA A 160 -2.53 -0.34 -16.51
CA ALA A 160 -2.78 0.29 -17.79
C ALA A 160 -3.33 1.72 -17.59
N PRO A 161 -2.92 2.69 -18.44
CA PRO A 161 -3.47 4.03 -18.39
C PRO A 161 -4.95 4.00 -18.78
N ALA A 162 -5.74 4.87 -18.14
CA ALA A 162 -7.15 5.01 -18.51
C ALA A 162 -7.29 5.49 -19.97
N PRO A 163 -8.28 4.97 -20.74
CA PRO A 163 -8.60 5.52 -22.05
C PRO A 163 -8.91 7.01 -22.01
N ARG A 164 -8.64 7.73 -23.10
CA ARG A 164 -8.88 9.18 -23.17
C ARG A 164 -10.33 9.54 -22.82
N GLY A 165 -10.50 10.50 -21.91
CA GLY A 165 -11.80 10.98 -21.46
C GLY A 165 -12.50 10.03 -20.47
N LYS A 166 -11.83 8.97 -20.01
CA LYS A 166 -12.33 8.09 -18.95
C LYS A 166 -11.51 8.24 -17.67
N ARG A 167 -12.16 8.01 -16.54
CA ARG A 167 -11.54 7.94 -15.22
C ARG A 167 -11.42 6.49 -14.78
N LYS A 168 -10.23 6.04 -14.37
CA LYS A 168 -10.05 4.70 -13.83
C LYS A 168 -10.39 4.68 -12.34
N VAL A 169 -11.14 3.67 -11.94
CA VAL A 169 -11.56 3.41 -10.56
C VAL A 169 -11.09 2.01 -10.21
N VAL A 170 -10.05 1.91 -9.38
CA VAL A 170 -9.55 0.64 -8.86
C VAL A 170 -10.22 0.39 -7.52
N ILE A 171 -10.93 -0.72 -7.39
CA ILE A 171 -11.58 -1.13 -6.15
C ILE A 171 -10.83 -2.33 -5.62
N SER A 172 -10.10 -2.14 -4.52
CA SER A 172 -9.06 -3.05 -4.06
C SER A 172 -9.25 -3.48 -2.61
N THR A 173 -8.74 -4.66 -2.28
CA THR A 173 -8.37 -5.01 -0.89
C THR A 173 -7.05 -4.33 -0.50
N ASN A 174 -6.49 -4.67 0.66
CA ASN A 174 -5.18 -4.20 1.12
C ASN A 174 -4.00 -4.57 0.21
N ILE A 175 -4.20 -5.37 -0.84
CA ILE A 175 -3.17 -5.67 -1.85
C ILE A 175 -2.59 -4.41 -2.52
N ALA A 176 -3.40 -3.35 -2.68
CA ALA A 176 -2.92 -2.08 -3.22
C ALA A 176 -2.19 -1.19 -2.20
N GLU A 177 -2.20 -1.54 -0.91
CA GLU A 177 -1.60 -0.72 0.15
C GLU A 177 -0.09 -0.89 0.23
N THR A 178 0.41 -2.12 0.17
CA THR A 178 1.84 -2.42 0.36
C THR A 178 2.53 -2.94 -0.89
N SER A 179 1.78 -3.58 -1.80
CA SER A 179 2.41 -4.36 -2.87
C SER A 179 2.47 -3.64 -4.21
N LEU A 180 1.73 -2.53 -4.40
CA LEU A 180 1.55 -1.91 -5.73
C LEU A 180 1.57 -0.38 -5.66
N THR A 181 2.40 0.25 -6.49
CA THR A 181 2.39 1.70 -6.71
C THR A 181 1.38 2.05 -7.79
N LEU A 182 0.16 2.39 -7.39
CA LEU A 182 -0.85 2.97 -8.28
C LEU A 182 -0.79 4.49 -8.21
N GLU A 183 -0.55 5.14 -9.35
CA GLU A 183 -0.62 6.59 -9.47
C GLU A 183 -2.10 7.01 -9.50
N VAL A 184 -2.62 7.42 -8.34
CA VAL A 184 -4.00 7.88 -8.19
C VAL A 184 -4.06 9.29 -7.65
N ARG A 185 -5.16 10.00 -7.92
CA ARG A 185 -5.40 11.36 -7.42
C ARG A 185 -6.30 11.36 -6.19
N TYR A 186 -7.22 10.40 -6.13
CA TYR A 186 -8.19 10.26 -5.06
C TYR A 186 -8.08 8.87 -4.45
N PHE A 187 -8.19 8.76 -3.13
CA PHE A 187 -8.34 7.46 -2.48
C PHE A 187 -9.37 7.45 -1.36
N LEU A 188 -10.06 6.33 -1.20
CA LEU A 188 -11.09 6.10 -0.20
C LEU A 188 -10.68 4.91 0.67
N LYS A 189 -10.57 5.13 1.98
CA LYS A 189 -10.23 4.08 2.95
C LYS A 189 -11.09 4.27 4.20
N GLU A 190 -11.69 3.20 4.72
CA GLU A 190 -12.43 3.23 6.01
C GLU A 190 -13.54 4.30 6.08
N CYS A 191 -14.27 4.54 4.98
CA CYS A 191 -15.26 5.64 4.86
C CYS A 191 -14.70 7.06 5.02
N SER A 192 -13.38 7.23 5.01
CA SER A 192 -12.71 8.53 4.86
C SER A 192 -12.35 8.76 3.39
N LEU A 193 -12.68 9.95 2.89
CA LEU A 193 -12.29 10.42 1.58
C LEU A 193 -10.97 11.16 1.70
N ASN A 194 -9.95 10.75 0.95
CA ASN A 194 -8.66 11.40 0.93
C ASN A 194 -8.37 11.93 -0.48
N ILE A 195 -8.13 13.23 -0.58
CA ILE A 195 -7.90 13.98 -1.83
C ILE A 195 -6.43 14.36 -1.87
N MET A 196 -5.66 13.87 -2.84
CA MET A 196 -4.27 14.29 -2.99
C MET A 196 -4.20 15.56 -3.84
N ASN A 197 -3.71 16.65 -3.25
CA ASN A 197 -3.50 17.89 -3.99
C ASN A 197 -2.09 17.88 -4.61
N SER A 198 -2.07 18.09 -5.93
CA SER A 198 -0.94 18.32 -6.86
C SER A 198 -0.07 17.13 -7.33
N TRP A 199 -0.30 16.76 -8.61
CA TRP A 199 0.67 16.13 -9.53
C TRP A 199 1.02 17.05 -10.72
N LEU A 200 0.56 18.30 -10.72
CA LEU A 200 0.64 19.24 -11.86
C LEU A 200 1.42 20.53 -11.53
N GLU A 201 2.64 20.38 -11.01
CA GLU A 201 3.72 21.36 -11.21
C GLU A 201 4.93 20.68 -11.83
#